data_AF-A0A852JPV7-F1
#
_entry.id   AF-A0A852JPV7-F1
#
_cell.length_a   1.000
_cell.length_b   1.000
_cell.length_c   1.000
_cell.angle_alpha   90.00
_cell.angle_beta   90.00
_cell.angle_gamma   90.00
#
_symmetry.space_group_name_H-M   'P 1'
#
loop_
_entity.id
_entity.type
_entity.pdbx_description
1 polymer ?
#
loop_
_entity_poly.entity_id
_entity_poly.type
_entity_poly.pdbx_seq_one_letter_code
_entity_poly.pdbx_strand_id
1 'polypeptide(L)'
;QRCCVCGQSGATIMCCMEDCDRWFHLPCAKEGGCVNQYISPFSSFCSEHRLEQEVEATPEPDTVCPICMEPVEDRKTFTTLVCPTCKRRELYLDCIQ
;
A
#
# COMPACT_ATOMS: atom_id res chain seq x y z
N GLN A 1 12.99 7.95 16.89
CA GLN A 1 12.98 7.20 15.63
C GLN A 1 12.92 8.16 14.44
N ARG A 2 13.75 7.91 13.40
CA ARG A 2 13.76 8.71 12.16
C ARG A 2 12.92 8.02 11.09
N CYS A 3 12.14 8.79 10.36
CA CYS A 3 11.31 8.30 9.26
C CYS A 3 12.19 7.88 8.08
N CYS A 4 12.01 6.66 7.56
CA CYS A 4 12.73 6.17 6.38
C CYS A 4 12.28 6.83 5.08
N VAL A 5 11.19 7.59 5.09
CA VAL A 5 10.65 8.30 3.92
C VAL A 5 11.13 9.75 3.87
N CYS A 6 10.88 10.54 4.93
CA CYS A 6 11.24 11.96 4.96
C CYS A 6 12.52 12.31 5.75
N GLY A 7 13.12 11.34 6.45
CA GLY A 7 14.35 11.51 7.23
C GLY A 7 14.21 12.27 8.56
N GLN A 8 13.03 12.84 8.85
CA GLN A 8 12.75 13.59 10.08
C GLN A 8 12.51 12.67 11.29
N SER A 9 12.73 13.19 12.50
CA SER A 9 12.44 12.48 13.75
C SER A 9 10.94 12.41 14.04
N GLY A 10 10.56 11.58 15.01
CA GLY A 10 9.17 11.47 15.49
C GLY A 10 8.31 10.46 14.73
N ALA A 11 8.91 9.56 13.96
CA ALA A 11 8.19 8.42 13.38
C ALA A 11 7.70 7.48 14.49
N THR A 12 6.45 7.02 14.38
CA THR A 12 5.77 6.23 15.42
C THR A 12 5.37 4.83 14.96
N ILE A 13 5.44 4.55 13.65
CA ILE A 13 5.10 3.25 13.09
C ILE A 13 6.39 2.51 12.76
N MET A 14 6.50 1.27 13.21
CA MET A 14 7.62 0.37 12.93
C MET A 14 7.18 -0.73 11.95
N CYS A 15 8.10 -1.15 11.08
CA CYS A 15 7.89 -2.33 10.26
C CYS A 15 7.71 -3.59 11.14
N CYS A 16 6.75 -4.44 10.78
CA CYS A 16 6.40 -5.66 11.51
C CYS A 16 7.31 -6.85 11.16
N MET A 17 8.09 -6.76 10.07
CA MET A 17 9.05 -7.79 9.67
C MET A 17 10.18 -7.91 10.69
N GLU A 18 10.56 -9.14 11.03
CA GLU A 18 11.70 -9.43 11.88
C GLU A 18 13.00 -8.82 11.31
N ASP A 19 13.88 -8.35 12.19
CA ASP A 19 15.14 -7.67 11.85
C ASP A 19 15.01 -6.40 10.98
N CYS A 20 13.81 -5.83 10.86
CA CYS A 20 13.59 -4.57 10.16
C CYS A 20 13.38 -3.38 11.10
N ASP A 21 14.43 -2.59 11.29
CA ASP A 21 14.39 -1.39 12.15
C ASP A 21 13.86 -0.12 11.44
N ARG A 22 13.06 -0.28 10.36
CA ARG A 22 12.53 0.88 9.64
C ARG A 22 11.31 1.44 10.35
N TRP A 23 11.35 2.75 10.56
CA TRP A 23 10.25 3.53 11.12
C TRP A 23 9.74 4.54 10.10
N PHE A 24 8.44 4.84 10.14
CA PHE A 24 7.84 5.85 9.29
C PHE A 24 6.73 6.61 10.01
N HIS A 25 6.45 7.83 9.56
CA HIS A 25 5.26 8.57 9.99
C HIS A 25 4.03 7.98 9.29
N LEU A 26 2.88 8.03 9.96
CA LEU A 26 1.60 7.70 9.34
C LEU A 26 1.35 8.46 8.00
N PRO A 27 1.50 9.80 7.92
CA PRO A 27 1.34 10.51 6.64
C PRO A 27 2.37 10.08 5.58
N CYS A 28 3.59 9.74 6.00
CA CYS A 28 4.64 9.30 5.08
C CYS A 28 4.42 7.87 4.55
N ALA A 29 3.58 7.06 5.19
CA ALA A 29 3.37 5.68 4.77
C ALA A 29 2.86 5.62 3.33
N LYS A 30 1.86 6.45 3.00
CA LYS A 30 1.27 6.56 1.66
C LYS A 30 2.28 6.93 0.59
N GLU A 31 2.97 8.06 0.78
CA GLU A 31 3.96 8.56 -0.20
C GLU A 31 5.18 7.62 -0.33
N GLY A 32 5.55 6.97 0.78
CA GLY A 32 6.69 6.07 0.84
C GLY A 32 6.39 4.63 0.45
N GLY A 33 5.17 4.29 -0.01
CA GLY A 33 4.79 2.92 -0.37
C GLY A 33 4.84 1.92 0.79
N CYS A 34 4.69 2.39 2.02
CA CYS A 34 4.51 1.56 3.21
C CYS A 34 3.02 1.21 3.37
N VAL A 35 2.72 0.07 3.99
CA VAL A 35 1.35 -0.43 4.15
C VAL A 35 1.01 -0.55 5.62
N ASN A 36 -0.13 0.00 6.03
CA ASN A 36 -0.70 -0.20 7.37
C ASN A 36 -1.93 -1.09 7.28
N GLN A 37 -2.00 -2.16 8.06
CA GLN A 37 -3.18 -3.00 8.14
C GLN A 37 -4.07 -2.52 9.29
N TYR A 38 -5.28 -2.05 8.99
CA TYR A 38 -6.26 -1.64 10.00
C TYR A 38 -7.12 -2.80 10.50
N ILE A 39 -6.58 -4.01 10.45
CA ILE A 39 -7.18 -5.25 10.96
C ILE A 39 -6.21 -5.88 11.95
N SER A 40 -6.74 -6.48 13.02
CA SER A 40 -5.93 -7.19 14.01
C SER A 40 -4.99 -8.20 13.32
N PRO A 41 -3.68 -8.22 13.64
CA PRO A 41 -3.03 -7.58 14.81
C PRO A 41 -2.52 -6.14 14.60
N PHE A 42 -2.99 -5.42 13.58
CA PHE A 42 -2.61 -4.05 13.22
C PHE A 42 -1.16 -3.90 12.76
N SER A 43 -0.70 -4.84 11.93
CA SER A 43 0.67 -4.87 11.40
C SER A 43 0.91 -3.79 10.34
N SER A 44 2.12 -3.22 10.38
CA SER A 44 2.59 -2.23 9.40
C SER A 44 3.86 -2.71 8.72
N PHE A 45 4.04 -2.41 7.44
CA PHE A 45 5.16 -2.89 6.64
C PHE A 45 5.81 -1.75 5.88
N CYS A 46 7.15 -1.67 5.91
CA CYS A 46 7.88 -0.70 5.10
C CYS A 46 7.81 -1.06 3.62
N SER A 47 8.27 -0.16 2.75
CA SER A 47 8.23 -0.38 1.29
C SER A 47 8.97 -1.62 0.78
N GLU A 48 9.95 -2.13 1.52
CA GLU A 48 10.68 -3.37 1.16
C GLU A 48 10.00 -4.64 1.65
N HIS A 49 9.24 -4.56 2.74
CA HIS A 49 8.55 -5.70 3.34
C HIS A 49 7.03 -5.63 3.14
N ARG A 50 6.55 -4.71 2.31
CA ARG A 50 5.13 -4.62 1.97
C ARG A 50 4.71 -5.94 1.33
N LEU A 51 3.51 -6.38 1.67
CA LEU A 51 2.89 -7.50 0.99
C LEU A 51 2.52 -7.04 -0.42
N GLU A 52 3.12 -7.67 -1.43
CA GLU A 52 2.71 -7.50 -2.81
C GLU A 52 1.59 -8.49 -3.13
N GLN A 53 0.60 -8.03 -3.90
CA GLN A 53 -0.51 -8.89 -4.26
C GLN A 53 -0.11 -9.83 -5.41
N GLU A 54 0.00 -11.13 -5.12
CA GLU A 54 0.26 -12.18 -6.12
C GLU A 54 -0.99 -12.47 -6.98
N VAL A 55 -1.39 -11.51 -7.83
CA VAL A 55 -2.49 -11.70 -8.77
C VAL A 55 -1.99 -11.52 -10.21
N GLU A 56 -2.17 -12.56 -11.02
CA GLU A 56 -2.16 -12.49 -12.47
C GLU A 56 -3.32 -11.59 -12.92
N ALA A 57 -3.09 -10.29 -12.91
CA ALA A 57 -4.01 -9.33 -13.47
C ALA A 57 -3.97 -9.44 -14.99
N THR A 58 -5.12 -9.66 -15.61
CA THR A 58 -5.39 -9.20 -16.98
C THR A 58 -5.96 -7.79 -16.85
N PRO A 59 -5.14 -6.73 -16.94
CA PRO A 59 -5.67 -5.38 -16.89
C PRO A 59 -6.63 -5.20 -18.07
N GLU A 60 -7.89 -4.89 -17.77
CA GLU A 60 -8.80 -4.39 -18.79
C GLU A 60 -8.40 -2.92 -19.04
N PRO A 61 -8.22 -2.49 -20.30
CA PRO A 61 -7.95 -1.09 -20.60
C PRO A 61 -9.07 -0.20 -20.03
N ASP A 62 -8.72 0.99 -19.57
CA ASP A 62 -9.64 1.99 -19.02
C ASP A 62 -10.38 1.54 -17.75
N THR A 63 -9.72 0.78 -16.87
CA THR A 63 -10.32 0.38 -15.58
C THR A 63 -10.43 1.60 -14.66
N VAL A 64 -11.64 1.83 -14.14
CA VAL A 64 -11.94 2.89 -13.16
C VAL A 64 -12.01 2.29 -11.76
N CYS A 65 -11.44 2.98 -10.77
CA CYS A 65 -11.58 2.58 -9.37
C CYS A 65 -13.05 2.75 -8.96
N PRO A 66 -13.78 1.69 -8.57
CA PRO A 66 -15.22 1.76 -8.30
C PRO A 66 -15.58 2.55 -7.02
N ILE A 67 -14.59 3.00 -6.24
CA ILE A 67 -14.80 3.76 -5.00
C ILE A 67 -14.69 5.26 -5.26
N CYS A 68 -13.57 5.72 -5.84
CA CYS A 68 -13.38 7.14 -6.14
C CYS A 68 -13.87 7.55 -7.53
N MET A 69 -14.17 6.59 -8.41
CA MET A 69 -14.60 6.81 -9.79
C MET A 69 -13.54 7.49 -10.69
N GLU A 70 -12.28 7.49 -10.25
CA GLU A 70 -11.13 7.98 -11.03
C GLU A 70 -10.47 6.84 -11.82
N PRO A 71 -9.87 7.12 -13.00
CA PRO A 71 -9.13 6.12 -13.77
C PRO A 71 -7.98 5.56 -12.94
N VAL A 72 -7.76 4.25 -13.01
CA VAL A 72 -6.58 3.59 -12.45
C VAL A 72 -5.46 3.69 -13.49
N GLU A 73 -4.27 4.13 -13.09
CA GLU A 73 -3.13 4.19 -14.01
C GLU A 73 -2.82 2.80 -14.59
N ASP A 74 -2.60 2.70 -15.90
CA ASP A 74 -2.31 1.44 -16.64
C ASP A 74 -1.06 0.69 -16.13
N ARG A 75 -0.31 1.27 -15.18
CA ARG A 75 0.88 0.67 -14.61
C ARG A 75 0.55 0.11 -13.22
N LYS A 76 0.84 -1.18 -13.00
CA LYS A 76 0.86 -1.77 -11.66
C LYS A 76 1.79 -0.96 -10.74
N THR A 77 1.21 -0.12 -9.89
CA THR A 77 1.91 0.58 -8.82
C THR A 77 1.66 -0.16 -7.50
N PHE A 78 2.46 0.15 -6.48
CA PHE A 78 2.24 -0.31 -5.10
C PHE A 78 0.98 0.31 -4.47
N THR A 79 0.29 1.20 -5.19
CA THR A 79 -0.95 1.87 -4.76
C THR A 79 -2.21 1.24 -5.36
N THR A 80 -2.10 0.19 -6.17
CA THR A 80 -3.24 -0.46 -6.85
C THR A 80 -3.40 -1.91 -6.39
N LEU A 81 -4.63 -2.30 -6.10
CA LEU A 81 -5.05 -3.66 -5.75
C LEU A 81 -6.03 -4.20 -6.79
N VAL A 82 -5.93 -5.48 -7.11
CA VAL A 82 -6.90 -6.20 -7.93
C VAL A 82 -7.88 -6.95 -7.04
N CYS A 83 -9.17 -6.88 -7.31
CA CYS A 83 -10.17 -7.67 -6.60
C CYS A 83 -9.85 -9.18 -6.68
N PRO A 84 -9.63 -9.87 -5.54
CA PRO A 84 -9.19 -11.27 -5.55
C PRO A 84 -10.28 -12.23 -6.08
N THR A 85 -11.55 -11.83 -6.03
CA THR A 85 -12.69 -12.65 -6.47
C THR A 85 -12.91 -12.56 -7.97
N CYS A 86 -13.10 -11.36 -8.51
CA CYS A 86 -13.44 -11.21 -9.94
C CYS A 86 -12.20 -11.11 -10.82
N LYS A 87 -11.03 -10.75 -10.27
CA LYS A 87 -9.74 -10.59 -10.99
C LYS A 87 -9.76 -9.62 -12.17
N ARG A 88 -10.79 -8.78 -12.26
CA ARG A 88 -11.06 -7.85 -13.38
C ARG A 88 -11.23 -6.39 -12.95
N ARG A 89 -11.23 -6.12 -11.65
CA ARG A 89 -11.42 -4.78 -11.11
C ARG A 89 -10.17 -4.36 -10.35
N GLU A 90 -9.72 -3.14 -10.61
CA GLU A 90 -8.62 -2.49 -9.93
C GLU A 90 -9.15 -1.39 -9.02
N LEU A 91 -8.49 -1.24 -7.88
CA LEU A 91 -8.85 -0.35 -6.78
C LEU A 91 -7.59 0.34 -6.29
N TYR A 92 -7.67 1.61 -5.93
CA TYR A 92 -6.58 2.22 -5.17
C TYR A 92 -6.58 1.68 -3.74
N LEU A 93 -5.39 1.32 -3.23
CA LEU A 93 -5.19 0.93 -1.84
C LEU A 93 -5.76 2.00 -0.89
N ASP A 94 -5.53 3.27 -1.21
CA ASP A 94 -6.05 4.44 -0.50
C ASP A 94 -7.57 4.57 -0.50
N CYS A 95 -8.27 3.92 -1.44
CA CYS A 95 -9.72 3.93 -1.45
C CYS A 95 -10.32 2.84 -0.54
N ILE A 96 -9.51 1.85 -0.14
CA ILE A 96 -9.93 0.77 0.76
C ILE A 96 -9.56 1.11 2.22
N GLN A 97 -8.41 1.77 2.42
CA GLN A 97 -7.85 2.13 3.72
C GLN A 97 -8.28 3.52 4.19
#